data_AF-A0A357ZJR1-F1
#
_entry.id   AF-A0A357ZJR1-F1
#
_cell.length_a   1.000
_cell.length_b   1.000
_cell.length_c   1.000
_cell.angle_alpha   90.00
_cell.angle_beta   90.00
_cell.angle_gamma   90.00
#
_symmetry.space_group_name_H-M   'P 1'
#
loop_
_entity.id
_entity.type
_entity.pdbx_description
1 polymer ?
#
loop_
_entity_poly.entity_id
_entity_poly.type
_entity_poly.pdbx_seq_one_letter_code
_entity_poly.pdbx_strand_id
1 'polypeptide(L)'
;MKARAHGHEYFMDIALDEAVAALARGEFPVGCVIVCKNKVVASGGRRDSGGNAPELEHAEIVALRRLLRETSGFDPSDMTVYSTMEPCLMCLGTLIVNGFRQIVYAYEDVMGGASDLPLSDLRPLYKNIRLEITGGVRRQQSLALFQRFFAARPAYLRDSLLARYTIAQQ
;
A
#
# COMPACT_ATOMS: atom_id res chain seq x y z
N MET A 1 -14.61 25.78 15.69
CA MET A 1 -14.42 24.38 16.14
C MET A 1 -13.27 23.78 15.36
N LYS A 2 -12.20 23.30 16.00
CA LYS A 2 -11.14 22.54 15.32
C LYS A 2 -11.68 21.14 15.03
N ALA A 3 -11.65 20.70 13.77
CA ALA A 3 -12.03 19.33 13.41
C ALA A 3 -11.13 18.34 14.17
N ARG A 4 -11.72 17.26 14.71
CA ARG A 4 -10.98 16.19 15.38
C ARG A 4 -10.09 15.49 14.36
N ALA A 5 -8.80 15.35 14.66
CA ALA A 5 -7.89 14.57 13.83
C ALA A 5 -8.29 13.08 13.87
N HIS A 6 -8.30 12.42 12.72
CA HIS A 6 -8.53 10.98 12.61
C HIS A 6 -7.20 10.23 12.85
N GLY A 7 -7.28 9.03 13.43
CA GLY A 7 -6.11 8.16 13.64
C GLY A 7 -5.79 7.29 12.43
N HIS A 8 -4.67 6.56 12.47
CA HIS A 8 -4.25 5.66 11.39
C HIS A 8 -5.29 4.60 11.05
N GLU A 9 -5.98 4.03 12.05
CA GLU A 9 -7.03 3.02 11.82
C GLU A 9 -8.16 3.53 10.92
N TYR A 10 -8.58 4.78 11.09
CA TYR A 10 -9.64 5.38 10.28
C TYR A 10 -9.25 5.46 8.80
N PHE A 11 -8.03 5.90 8.50
CA PHE A 11 -7.57 5.98 7.10
C PHE A 11 -7.26 4.60 6.52
N MET A 12 -6.81 3.66 7.36
CA MET A 12 -6.61 2.28 6.93
C MET A 12 -7.92 1.56 6.63
N ASP A 13 -9.00 1.85 7.36
CA ASP A 13 -10.34 1.32 7.04
C ASP A 13 -10.79 1.76 5.62
N ILE A 14 -10.49 3.00 5.22
CA ILE A 14 -10.77 3.48 3.85
C ILE A 14 -9.87 2.78 2.82
N ALA A 15 -8.60 2.51 3.14
CA ALA A 15 -7.73 1.72 2.26
C ALA A 15 -8.24 0.26 2.12
N LEU A 16 -8.80 -0.31 3.19
CA LEU A 16 -9.43 -1.63 3.17
C LEU A 16 -10.67 -1.67 2.27
N ASP A 17 -11.45 -0.60 2.18
CA ASP A 17 -12.57 -0.52 1.22
C ASP A 17 -12.09 -0.64 -0.24
N GLU A 18 -10.96 0.00 -0.60
CA GLU A 18 -10.33 -0.16 -1.92
C GLU A 18 -9.82 -1.59 -2.15
N ALA A 19 -9.28 -2.24 -1.11
CA ALA A 19 -8.84 -3.63 -1.16
C ALA A 19 -10.02 -4.61 -1.34
N VAL A 20 -11.14 -4.37 -0.67
CA VAL A 20 -12.40 -5.11 -0.84
C VAL A 20 -12.91 -4.95 -2.27
N ALA A 21 -12.89 -3.73 -2.80
CA ALA A 21 -13.28 -3.48 -4.19
C ALA A 21 -12.36 -4.17 -5.19
N ALA A 22 -11.05 -4.23 -4.94
CA ALA A 22 -10.08 -4.98 -5.75
C ALA A 22 -10.39 -6.49 -5.71
N LEU A 23 -10.58 -7.05 -4.52
CA LEU A 23 -10.95 -8.46 -4.34
C LEU A 23 -12.24 -8.82 -5.09
N ALA A 24 -13.25 -7.96 -5.03
CA ALA A 24 -14.53 -8.16 -5.72
C ALA A 24 -14.38 -8.20 -7.26
N ARG A 25 -13.33 -7.59 -7.82
CA ARG A 25 -12.96 -7.68 -9.24
C ARG A 25 -12.09 -8.89 -9.57
N GLY A 26 -11.75 -9.72 -8.59
CA GLY A 26 -10.83 -10.85 -8.75
C GLY A 26 -9.34 -10.45 -8.71
N GLU A 27 -9.05 -9.22 -8.30
CA GLU A 27 -7.68 -8.70 -8.17
C GLU A 27 -7.06 -9.13 -6.82
N PHE A 28 -5.73 -9.13 -6.73
CA PHE A 28 -5.03 -9.30 -5.45
C PHE A 28 -5.42 -8.13 -4.52
N PRO A 29 -5.82 -8.41 -3.26
CA PRO A 29 -6.66 -7.51 -2.46
C PRO A 29 -5.82 -6.43 -1.76
N VAL A 30 -5.21 -5.56 -2.55
CA VAL A 30 -4.43 -4.41 -2.05
C VAL A 30 -5.19 -3.12 -2.36
N GLY A 31 -5.31 -2.26 -1.35
CA GLY A 31 -5.87 -0.92 -1.45
C GLY A 31 -4.93 0.10 -0.84
N CYS A 32 -5.01 1.34 -1.31
CA CYS A 32 -4.16 2.43 -0.89
C CYS A 32 -4.92 3.75 -0.86
N VAL A 33 -4.66 4.58 0.15
CA VAL A 33 -5.11 5.98 0.19
C VAL A 33 -3.96 6.92 0.52
N ILE A 34 -4.00 8.11 -0.05
CA ILE A 34 -3.06 9.19 0.25
C ILE A 34 -3.83 10.27 1.01
N VAL A 35 -3.28 10.67 2.15
CA VAL A 35 -3.91 11.63 3.07
C VAL A 35 -3.06 12.88 3.16
N CYS A 36 -3.71 14.04 3.06
CA CYS A 36 -3.11 15.34 3.31
C CYS A 36 -4.03 16.13 4.25
N LYS A 37 -3.48 16.74 5.32
CA LYS A 37 -4.24 17.58 6.26
C LYS A 37 -5.54 16.92 6.76
N ASN A 38 -5.45 15.67 7.19
CA ASN A 38 -6.56 14.87 7.72
C ASN A 38 -7.69 14.56 6.71
N LYS A 39 -7.41 14.64 5.41
CA LYS A 39 -8.35 14.32 4.33
C LYS A 39 -7.71 13.36 3.33
N VAL A 40 -8.47 12.38 2.87
CA VAL A 40 -8.07 11.56 1.73
C VAL A 40 -8.09 12.44 0.48
N VAL A 41 -6.96 12.53 -0.20
CA VAL A 41 -6.78 13.31 -1.44
C VAL A 41 -6.63 12.41 -2.67
N ALA A 42 -6.36 11.13 -2.48
CA ALA A 42 -6.42 10.12 -3.53
C ALA A 42 -6.61 8.73 -2.92
N SER A 43 -7.21 7.82 -3.69
CA SER A 43 -7.36 6.40 -3.33
C SER A 43 -7.08 5.52 -4.54
N GLY A 44 -6.77 4.24 -4.33
CA GLY A 44 -6.62 3.28 -5.41
C GLY A 44 -6.54 1.85 -4.91
N GLY A 45 -7.31 0.96 -5.54
CA GLY A 45 -7.14 -0.49 -5.44
C GLY A 45 -6.28 -1.05 -6.57
N ARG A 46 -5.65 -2.20 -6.32
CA ARG A 46 -4.87 -2.94 -7.32
C ARG A 46 -5.71 -3.27 -8.57
N ARG A 47 -5.03 -3.35 -9.72
CA ARG A 47 -5.58 -3.79 -11.01
C ARG A 47 -4.61 -4.73 -11.73
N ASP A 48 -5.12 -5.43 -12.74
CA ASP A 48 -4.36 -6.23 -13.72
C ASP A 48 -3.52 -7.37 -13.10
N SER A 49 -4.06 -8.00 -12.04
CA SER A 49 -3.52 -9.22 -11.45
C SER A 49 -3.55 -10.37 -12.45
N GLY A 50 -2.45 -11.12 -12.58
CA GLY A 50 -2.46 -12.38 -13.35
C GLY A 50 -1.46 -12.48 -14.49
N GLY A 51 -0.53 -11.53 -14.64
CA GLY A 51 0.67 -11.70 -15.47
C GLY A 51 0.48 -11.52 -16.98
N ASN A 52 -0.70 -11.10 -17.44
CA ASN A 52 -0.97 -10.79 -18.85
C ASN A 52 -0.69 -9.31 -19.20
N ALA A 53 -0.31 -8.50 -18.21
CA ALA A 53 0.04 -7.09 -18.35
C ALA A 53 1.29 -6.80 -17.49
N PRO A 54 1.99 -5.67 -17.74
CA PRO A 54 3.08 -5.23 -16.88
C PRO A 54 2.63 -5.13 -15.41
N GLU A 55 3.46 -5.62 -14.50
CA GLU A 55 3.21 -5.69 -13.05
C GLU A 55 3.38 -4.31 -12.38
N LEU A 56 2.64 -3.31 -12.85
CA LEU A 56 2.76 -1.89 -12.48
C LEU A 56 1.53 -1.33 -11.76
N GLU A 57 0.34 -1.91 -11.96
CA GLU A 57 -0.92 -1.37 -11.43
C GLU A 57 -1.17 -1.77 -9.96
N HIS A 58 -0.15 -1.57 -9.12
CA HIS A 58 -0.24 -1.70 -7.67
C HIS A 58 -1.07 -0.55 -7.09
N ALA A 59 -1.69 -0.78 -5.93
CA ALA A 59 -2.62 0.15 -5.31
C ALA A 59 -1.98 1.54 -5.08
N GLU A 60 -0.73 1.57 -4.64
CA GLU A 60 0.07 2.78 -4.41
C GLU A 60 0.30 3.57 -5.69
N ILE A 61 0.57 2.87 -6.80
CA ILE A 61 0.78 3.48 -8.11
C ILE A 61 -0.54 4.05 -8.65
N VAL A 62 -1.64 3.32 -8.49
CA VAL A 62 -2.99 3.77 -8.89
C VAL A 62 -3.38 5.03 -8.11
N ALA A 63 -3.18 5.04 -6.79
CA ALA A 63 -3.47 6.19 -5.93
C ALA A 63 -2.60 7.41 -6.29
N LEU A 64 -1.30 7.21 -6.50
CA LEU A 64 -0.39 8.29 -6.90
C LEU A 64 -0.79 8.91 -8.24
N ARG A 65 -1.12 8.09 -9.25
CA ARG A 65 -1.56 8.60 -10.54
C ARG A 65 -2.86 9.40 -10.45
N ARG A 66 -3.77 9.04 -9.56
CA ARG A 66 -5.00 9.81 -9.29
C ARG A 66 -4.65 11.16 -8.64
N LEU A 67 -3.80 11.14 -7.60
CA LEU A 67 -3.31 12.36 -6.95
C LEU A 67 -2.73 13.36 -7.97
N LEU A 68 -1.83 12.89 -8.84
CA LEU A 68 -1.13 13.73 -9.82
C LEU A 68 -2.04 14.28 -10.94
N ARG A 69 -3.19 13.64 -11.20
CA ARG A 69 -4.18 14.18 -12.15
C ARG A 69 -5.08 15.23 -11.51
N GLU A 70 -5.41 15.05 -10.24
CA GLU A 70 -6.46 15.83 -9.57
C GLU A 70 -5.91 17.04 -8.84
N THR A 71 -4.62 17.07 -8.50
CA THR A 71 -4.07 18.18 -7.70
C THR A 71 -2.76 18.77 -8.22
N SER A 72 -2.71 20.10 -8.23
CA SER A 72 -1.48 20.89 -8.25
C SER A 72 -1.22 21.53 -6.88
N GLY A 73 0.05 21.61 -6.47
CA GLY A 73 0.48 22.47 -5.35
C GLY A 73 0.50 21.85 -3.95
N PHE A 74 0.43 20.53 -3.80
CA PHE A 74 0.77 19.89 -2.52
C PHE A 74 2.26 19.60 -2.39
N ASP A 75 2.76 19.66 -1.16
CA ASP A 75 4.06 19.09 -0.78
C ASP A 75 3.84 17.63 -0.35
N PRO A 76 4.39 16.64 -1.08
CA PRO A 76 4.27 15.22 -0.73
C PRO A 76 4.87 14.86 0.65
N SER A 77 5.73 15.70 1.21
CA SER A 77 6.29 15.48 2.55
C SER A 77 5.27 15.71 3.68
N ASP A 78 4.20 16.46 3.42
CA ASP A 78 3.05 16.66 4.31
C ASP A 78 1.97 15.56 4.16
N MET A 79 2.24 14.53 3.36
CA MET A 79 1.31 13.45 3.06
C MET A 79 1.70 12.13 3.71
N THR A 80 0.68 11.38 4.10
CA THR A 80 0.82 10.00 4.59
C THR A 80 0.16 9.05 3.59
N VAL A 81 0.89 8.00 3.21
CA VAL A 81 0.38 6.91 2.36
C VAL A 81 -0.05 5.76 3.26
N TYR A 82 -1.29 5.30 3.11
CA TYR A 82 -1.83 4.14 3.81
C TYR A 82 -2.05 3.01 2.81
N SER A 83 -1.33 1.90 2.95
CA SER A 83 -1.47 0.72 2.07
C SER A 83 -1.93 -0.50 2.88
N THR A 84 -2.86 -1.29 2.36
CA THR A 84 -3.32 -2.49 3.08
C THR A 84 -2.26 -3.60 3.09
N MET A 85 -1.20 -3.47 2.31
CA MET A 85 -0.06 -4.37 2.29
C MET A 85 1.23 -3.56 2.35
N GLU A 86 2.27 -4.14 2.94
CA GLU A 86 3.61 -3.58 2.93
C GLU A 86 4.04 -3.29 1.49
N PRO A 87 4.50 -2.06 1.18
CA PRO A 87 4.92 -1.72 -0.17
C PRO A 87 6.11 -2.54 -0.64
N CYS A 88 6.02 -3.03 -1.88
CA CYS A 88 7.16 -3.68 -2.53
C CYS A 88 8.23 -2.66 -2.92
N LEU A 89 9.40 -3.14 -3.36
CA LEU A 89 10.53 -2.30 -3.77
C LEU A 89 10.16 -1.24 -4.84
N MET A 90 9.31 -1.61 -5.82
CA MET A 90 8.83 -0.68 -6.85
C MET A 90 8.00 0.46 -6.25
N CYS A 91 7.01 0.11 -5.41
CA CYS A 91 6.12 1.09 -4.80
C CYS A 91 6.88 1.99 -3.84
N LEU A 92 7.73 1.41 -2.98
CA LEU A 92 8.56 2.17 -2.05
C LEU A 92 9.49 3.15 -2.78
N GLY A 93 10.24 2.67 -3.78
CA GLY A 93 11.10 3.52 -4.60
C GLY A 93 10.32 4.65 -5.27
N THR A 94 9.14 4.34 -5.82
CA THR A 94 8.24 5.32 -6.44
C THR A 94 7.77 6.39 -5.46
N LEU A 95 7.34 6.00 -4.26
CA LEU A 95 6.92 6.95 -3.23
C LEU A 95 8.08 7.84 -2.78
N ILE A 96 9.26 7.26 -2.58
CA ILE A 96 10.47 7.99 -2.17
C ILE A 96 10.86 9.07 -3.20
N VAL A 97 10.91 8.73 -4.50
CA VAL A 97 11.28 9.69 -5.56
C VAL A 97 10.23 10.77 -5.77
N ASN A 98 8.96 10.48 -5.45
CA ASN A 98 7.87 11.46 -5.49
C ASN A 98 7.78 12.29 -4.19
N GLY A 99 8.73 12.15 -3.26
CA GLY A 99 8.84 13.02 -2.09
C GLY A 99 8.04 12.58 -0.86
N PHE A 100 7.34 11.46 -0.90
CA PHE A 100 6.62 10.94 0.28
C PHE A 100 7.61 10.51 1.36
N ARG A 101 7.27 10.83 2.62
CA ARG A 101 8.11 10.56 3.80
C ARG A 101 7.40 9.79 4.91
N GLN A 102 6.09 9.58 4.81
CA GLN A 102 5.31 8.85 5.80
C GLN A 102 4.49 7.75 5.12
N ILE A 103 4.71 6.51 5.54
CA ILE A 103 4.03 5.33 5.02
C ILE A 103 3.47 4.54 6.19
N VAL A 104 2.23 4.11 6.07
CA VAL A 104 1.56 3.25 7.03
C VAL A 104 1.04 2.04 6.27
N TYR A 105 1.33 0.84 6.75
CA TYR A 105 0.81 -0.38 6.14
C TYR A 105 0.10 -1.29 7.13
N ALA A 106 -0.78 -2.15 6.62
CA ALA A 106 -1.53 -3.11 7.43
C ALA A 106 -0.84 -4.46 7.54
N TYR A 107 -0.75 -5.20 6.45
CA TYR A 107 -0.24 -6.57 6.42
C TYR A 107 1.16 -6.63 5.81
N GLU A 108 2.09 -7.29 6.49
CA GLU A 108 3.46 -7.48 6.02
C GLU A 108 3.55 -8.35 4.75
N ASP A 109 4.54 -8.08 3.91
CA ASP A 109 4.84 -8.87 2.72
C ASP A 109 6.16 -9.63 2.91
N VAL A 110 6.07 -10.86 3.39
CA VAL A 110 7.23 -11.73 3.61
C VAL A 110 7.95 -12.18 2.33
N MET A 111 7.44 -11.84 1.15
CA MET A 111 8.01 -12.23 -0.14
C MET A 111 8.63 -11.05 -0.88
N GLY A 112 7.98 -9.90 -0.88
CA GLY A 112 8.37 -8.73 -1.67
C GLY A 112 8.42 -7.40 -0.91
N GLY A 113 8.14 -7.40 0.39
CA GLY A 113 8.15 -6.21 1.25
C GLY A 113 9.52 -5.55 1.27
N ALA A 114 9.54 -4.22 1.31
CA ALA A 114 10.77 -3.43 1.26
C ALA A 114 10.87 -2.41 2.41
N SER A 115 10.02 -2.47 3.43
CA SER A 115 9.97 -1.44 4.48
C SER A 115 11.25 -1.36 5.33
N ASP A 116 12.05 -2.42 5.35
CA ASP A 116 13.32 -2.52 6.05
C ASP A 116 14.56 -2.21 5.19
N LEU A 117 14.36 -1.76 3.94
CA LEU A 117 15.46 -1.42 3.03
C LEU A 117 16.41 -0.37 3.64
N PRO A 118 17.71 -0.68 3.85
CA PRO A 118 18.65 0.26 4.43
C PRO A 118 19.00 1.37 3.44
N LEU A 119 18.27 2.49 3.49
CA LEU A 119 18.47 3.60 2.56
C LEU A 119 19.91 4.16 2.62
N SER A 120 20.58 4.08 3.77
CA SER A 120 21.97 4.53 3.96
C SER A 120 22.98 3.94 2.98
N ASP A 121 22.69 2.74 2.46
CA ASP A 121 23.57 2.00 1.57
C ASP A 121 23.35 2.39 0.08
N LEU A 122 22.35 3.22 -0.19
CA LEU A 122 21.98 3.65 -1.52
C LEU A 122 22.78 4.88 -2.01
N ARG A 123 22.54 5.26 -3.26
CA ARG A 123 23.19 6.42 -3.90
C ARG A 123 22.77 7.75 -3.25
N PRO A 124 23.53 8.85 -3.48
CA PRO A 124 23.29 10.15 -2.84
C PRO A 124 21.87 10.71 -2.92
N LEU A 125 21.10 10.33 -3.94
CA LEU A 125 19.69 10.71 -4.09
C LEU A 125 18.80 10.17 -2.95
N TYR A 126 19.13 9.00 -2.40
CA TYR A 126 18.28 8.26 -1.45
C TYR A 126 18.84 8.21 -0.04
N LYS A 127 20.17 8.15 0.10
CA LYS A 127 20.83 7.75 1.36
C LYS A 127 20.57 8.62 2.58
N ASN A 128 20.17 9.88 2.36
CA ASN A 128 19.90 10.83 3.43
C ASN A 128 18.38 11.05 3.65
N ILE A 129 17.53 10.33 2.92
CA ILE A 129 16.08 10.43 3.07
C ILE A 129 15.69 9.82 4.42
N ARG A 130 14.95 10.60 5.22
CA ARG A 130 14.28 10.11 6.42
C ARG A 130 12.89 9.66 6.05
N LEU A 131 12.63 8.38 6.22
CA LEU A 131 11.36 7.75 5.92
C LEU A 131 10.78 7.20 7.22
N GLU A 132 9.54 7.58 7.52
CA GLU A 132 8.79 7.07 8.66
C GLU A 132 7.82 6.00 8.15
N ILE A 133 8.02 4.76 8.61
CA ILE A 133 7.14 3.64 8.26
C ILE A 133 6.52 3.06 9.53
N THR A 134 5.19 2.93 9.53
CA THR A 134 4.43 2.25 10.59
C THR A 134 3.72 1.03 10.00
N GLY A 135 4.07 -0.16 10.47
CA GLY A 135 3.42 -1.41 10.07
C GLY A 135 2.32 -1.87 11.05
N GLY A 136 1.47 -2.78 10.59
CA GLY A 136 0.54 -3.53 11.45
C GLY A 136 -0.82 -2.85 11.74
N VAL A 137 -1.13 -1.71 11.13
CA VAL A 137 -2.41 -1.01 11.37
C VAL A 137 -3.54 -1.77 10.71
N ARG A 138 -4.56 -2.23 11.46
CA ARG A 138 -5.64 -3.09 10.91
C ARG A 138 -5.12 -4.35 10.20
N ARG A 139 -4.00 -4.90 10.67
CA ARG A 139 -3.36 -6.08 10.09
C ARG A 139 -4.31 -7.26 9.89
N GLN A 140 -5.12 -7.60 10.91
CA GLN A 140 -6.02 -8.77 10.85
C GLN A 140 -7.12 -8.62 9.80
N GLN A 141 -7.64 -7.40 9.62
CA GLN A 141 -8.63 -7.11 8.59
C GLN A 141 -8.04 -7.28 7.19
N SER A 142 -6.80 -6.85 6.99
CA SER A 142 -6.10 -7.04 5.72
C SER A 142 -5.75 -8.51 5.47
N LEU A 143 -5.21 -9.22 6.48
CA LEU A 143 -4.94 -10.66 6.44
C LEU A 143 -6.18 -11.45 5.99
N ALA A 144 -7.36 -11.14 6.54
CA ALA A 144 -8.60 -11.81 6.19
C ALA A 144 -8.95 -11.66 4.69
N LEU A 145 -8.61 -10.54 4.05
CA LEU A 145 -8.80 -10.37 2.61
C LEU A 145 -7.82 -11.24 1.80
N PHE A 146 -6.55 -11.31 2.20
CA PHE A 146 -5.58 -12.19 1.54
C PHE A 146 -5.92 -13.67 1.71
N GLN A 147 -6.37 -14.08 2.90
CA GLN A 147 -6.86 -15.44 3.13
C GLN A 147 -8.03 -15.78 2.21
N ARG A 148 -9.02 -14.86 2.07
CA ARG A 148 -10.13 -15.02 1.12
C ARG A 148 -9.64 -15.13 -0.32
N PHE A 149 -8.67 -14.31 -0.73
CA PHE A 149 -8.08 -14.36 -2.06
C PHE A 149 -7.42 -15.71 -2.32
N PHE A 150 -6.53 -16.18 -1.44
CA PHE A 150 -5.82 -17.45 -1.64
C PHE A 150 -6.71 -18.69 -1.47
N ALA A 151 -7.76 -18.63 -0.64
CA ALA A 151 -8.75 -19.70 -0.51
C ALA A 151 -9.52 -19.95 -1.81
N ALA A 152 -9.71 -18.92 -2.65
CA ALA A 152 -10.28 -19.06 -3.99
C ALA A 152 -9.34 -19.71 -5.02
N ARG A 153 -8.12 -20.11 -4.60
CA ARG A 153 -7.08 -20.77 -5.41
C ARG A 153 -6.75 -20.04 -6.73
N PRO A 154 -6.40 -18.75 -6.68
CA PRO A 154 -6.05 -17.96 -7.86
C PRO A 154 -4.83 -18.55 -8.55
N ALA A 155 -4.64 -18.24 -9.84
CA ALA A 155 -3.39 -18.57 -10.54
C ALA A 155 -2.24 -17.67 -10.08
N TYR A 156 -2.53 -16.39 -9.83
CA TYR A 156 -1.57 -15.40 -9.37
C TYR A 156 -1.01 -15.73 -7.98
N LEU A 157 0.32 -15.83 -7.87
CA LEU A 157 1.06 -16.14 -6.63
C LEU A 157 0.62 -17.43 -5.92
N ARG A 158 0.00 -18.37 -6.65
CA ARG A 158 -0.34 -19.69 -6.12
C ARG A 158 0.92 -20.38 -5.59
N ASP A 159 0.79 -21.03 -4.43
CA ASP A 159 1.85 -21.83 -3.80
C ASP A 159 3.16 -21.05 -3.48
N SER A 160 3.12 -19.72 -3.60
CA SER A 160 4.23 -18.83 -3.26
C SER A 160 4.51 -18.84 -1.75
N LEU A 161 5.67 -18.27 -1.36
CA LEU A 161 5.99 -18.04 0.05
C LEU A 161 4.87 -17.25 0.73
N LEU A 162 4.39 -16.18 0.10
CA LEU A 162 3.33 -15.34 0.63
C LEU A 162 2.01 -16.09 0.82
N ALA A 163 1.62 -16.92 -0.15
CA ALA A 163 0.39 -17.70 -0.06
C ALA A 163 0.42 -18.68 1.12
N ARG A 164 1.54 -19.43 1.25
CA ARG A 164 1.72 -20.38 2.36
C ARG A 164 1.77 -19.66 3.72
N TYR A 165 2.51 -18.56 3.79
CA TYR A 165 2.59 -17.73 4.99
C TYR A 165 1.22 -17.20 5.42
N THR A 166 0.41 -16.72 4.47
CA THR A 166 -0.92 -16.15 4.73
C THR A 166 -1.91 -17.21 5.23
N ILE A 167 -1.96 -18.37 4.58
CA ILE A 167 -2.90 -19.44 4.93
C ILE A 167 -2.55 -20.09 6.28
N ALA A 168 -1.28 -20.11 6.67
CA ALA A 168 -0.84 -20.70 7.93
C ALA A 168 -1.18 -19.86 9.18
N GLN A 169 -1.62 -18.61 9.00
CA GLN A 169 -1.90 -17.69 10.10
C GLN A 169 -3.33 -17.79 10.61
N GLN A 170 -3.49 -17.53 11.92
CA GLN A 170 -4.77 -17.51 12.63
C GLN A 170 -5.45 -16.14 12.57
#